data_AF-A0A7S4FIB8-F1
#
_entry.id   AF-A0A7S4FIB8-F1
#
_cell.length_a   1.000
_cell.length_b   1.000
_cell.length_c   1.000
_cell.angle_alpha   90.00
_cell.angle_beta   90.00
_cell.angle_gamma   90.00
#
_symmetry.space_group_name_H-M   'P 1'
#
loop_
_entity.id
_entity.type
_entity.pdbx_description
1 polymer ?
#
loop_
_entity_poly.entity_id
_entity_poly.type
_entity_poly.pdbx_seq_one_letter_code
_entity_poly.pdbx_strand_id
1 'polypeptide(L)'
;MSLMPKGVVSCILVIDALGVGWAHFDTAMTKQVLGMASVGYRDRVDRIVVGPSGMVVSAAWKFVRGLVSENLKQKFHITSTPAADLQQFIDPKDIPHHVFKA
;
A
#
# COMPACT_ATOMS: atom_id res chain seq x y z
N MET A 1 -6.37 9.48 22.50
CA MET A 1 -5.32 8.43 22.57
C MET A 1 -4.57 8.45 21.25
N SER A 2 -3.31 8.90 21.22
CA SER A 2 -2.51 8.86 19.98
C SER A 2 -1.93 7.45 19.85
N LEU A 3 -2.31 6.72 18.80
CA LEU A 3 -1.74 5.40 18.46
C LEU A 3 -0.28 5.52 17.96
N MET A 4 0.21 6.73 17.69
CA MET A 4 1.56 6.97 17.19
C MET A 4 2.49 7.57 18.26
N PRO A 5 3.80 7.22 18.24
CA PRO A 5 4.80 7.85 19.10
C PRO A 5 4.84 9.37 18.96
N LYS A 6 5.33 10.06 19.99
CA LYS A 6 5.44 11.53 19.98
C LYS A 6 6.33 11.99 18.81
N GLY A 7 5.81 12.89 17.97
CA GLY A 7 6.52 13.41 16.80
C GLY A 7 6.30 12.61 15.50
N VAL A 8 5.70 11.43 15.57
CA VAL A 8 5.30 10.66 14.37
C VAL A 8 3.94 11.16 13.91
N VAL A 9 3.90 11.64 12.66
CA VAL A 9 2.68 12.23 12.07
C VAL A 9 2.12 11.41 10.93
N SER A 10 2.88 10.47 10.37
CA SER A 10 2.48 9.64 9.23
C SER A 10 3.01 8.21 9.35
N CYS A 11 2.48 7.32 8.53
CA CYS A 11 2.91 5.94 8.38
C CYS A 11 3.13 5.57 6.91
N ILE A 12 3.94 4.52 6.70
CA ILE A 12 4.06 3.81 5.44
C ILE A 12 3.20 2.56 5.54
N LEU A 13 2.31 2.37 4.58
CA LEU A 13 1.52 1.15 4.47
C LEU A 13 2.22 0.18 3.54
N VAL A 14 2.50 -1.03 4.03
CA VAL A 14 3.10 -2.11 3.25
C VAL A 14 2.04 -3.19 3.04
N ILE A 15 1.73 -3.50 1.79
CA ILE A 15 0.75 -4.50 1.40
C ILE A 15 1.47 -5.64 0.68
N ASP A 16 1.54 -6.79 1.36
CA ASP A 16 1.97 -8.03 0.75
C ASP A 16 0.85 -8.58 -0.15
N ALA A 17 1.13 -8.61 -1.44
CA ALA A 17 0.22 -9.07 -2.47
C ALA A 17 0.60 -10.45 -3.02
N LEU A 18 1.47 -11.18 -2.30
CA LEU A 18 1.82 -12.54 -2.66
C LEU A 18 0.59 -13.45 -2.58
N GLY A 19 0.37 -14.26 -3.61
CA GLY A 19 -0.80 -15.15 -3.71
C GLY A 19 -2.13 -14.45 -4.06
N VAL A 20 -2.13 -13.12 -4.28
CA VAL A 20 -3.35 -12.40 -4.67
C VAL A 20 -3.79 -12.78 -6.09
N GLY A 21 -4.84 -13.59 -6.16
CA GLY A 21 -5.62 -13.90 -7.38
C GLY A 21 -6.90 -13.06 -7.54
N TRP A 22 -7.56 -13.21 -8.70
CA TRP A 22 -8.79 -12.49 -9.05
C TRP A 22 -9.95 -12.69 -8.06
N ALA A 23 -10.00 -13.85 -7.39
CA ALA A 23 -11.01 -14.14 -6.38
C ALA A 23 -10.95 -13.19 -5.17
N HIS A 24 -9.81 -12.55 -4.93
CA HIS A 24 -9.63 -11.58 -3.83
C HIS A 24 -10.00 -10.14 -4.23
N PHE A 25 -10.27 -9.89 -5.52
CA PHE A 25 -10.53 -8.55 -6.01
C PHE A 25 -12.00 -8.17 -5.84
N ASP A 26 -12.32 -7.57 -4.68
CA ASP A 26 -13.63 -6.96 -4.41
C ASP A 26 -13.60 -5.45 -4.66
N THR A 27 -14.31 -5.01 -5.69
CA THR A 27 -14.35 -3.59 -6.08
C THR A 27 -15.12 -2.70 -5.11
N ALA A 28 -16.13 -3.23 -4.42
CA ALA A 28 -16.94 -2.47 -3.47
C ALA A 28 -16.16 -2.22 -2.20
N MET A 29 -15.52 -3.27 -1.66
CA MET A 29 -14.68 -3.16 -0.46
C MET A 29 -13.45 -2.27 -0.73
N THR A 30 -12.83 -2.40 -1.91
CA THR A 30 -11.72 -1.54 -2.34
C THR A 30 -12.11 -0.06 -2.32
N LYS A 31 -13.29 0.31 -2.85
CA LYS A 31 -13.77 1.70 -2.84
C LYS A 31 -13.93 2.26 -1.43
N GLN A 32 -14.47 1.47 -0.51
CA GLN A 32 -14.67 1.90 0.89
C GLN A 32 -13.32 2.20 1.57
N VAL A 33 -12.35 1.29 1.44
CA VAL A 33 -11.01 1.45 2.01
C VAL A 33 -10.31 2.68 1.43
N LEU A 34 -10.39 2.88 0.11
CA LEU A 34 -9.80 4.05 -0.55
C LEU A 34 -10.47 5.37 -0.15
N GLY A 35 -11.78 5.34 0.10
CA GLY A 35 -12.52 6.47 0.65
C GLY A 35 -12.00 6.88 2.03
N MET A 36 -11.78 5.90 2.91
CA MET A 36 -11.19 6.14 4.23
C MET A 36 -9.78 6.73 4.13
N ALA A 37 -8.92 6.17 3.27
CA ALA A 37 -7.57 6.68 3.06
C ALA A 37 -7.57 8.11 2.47
N SER A 38 -8.49 8.41 1.56
CA SER A 38 -8.54 9.69 0.84
C SER A 38 -9.11 10.86 1.67
N VAL A 39 -10.00 10.57 2.62
CA VAL A 39 -10.74 11.57 3.40
C VAL A 39 -10.30 11.60 4.86
N GLY A 40 -10.21 10.42 5.51
CA GLY A 40 -9.94 10.33 6.95
C GLY A 40 -8.45 10.42 7.31
N TYR A 41 -7.56 9.96 6.43
CA TYR A 41 -6.13 9.80 6.72
C TYR A 41 -5.20 10.39 5.65
N ARG A 42 -5.69 11.37 4.89
CA ARG A 42 -4.97 11.94 3.73
C ARG A 42 -3.53 12.32 4.05
N ASP A 43 -3.30 13.01 5.16
CA ASP A 43 -1.98 13.50 5.56
C ASP A 43 -1.24 12.56 6.52
N ARG A 44 -1.85 11.42 6.85
CA ARG A 44 -1.30 10.41 7.76
C ARG A 44 -0.69 9.23 7.02
N VAL A 45 -1.05 9.00 5.75
CA VAL A 45 -0.39 8.00 4.91
C VAL A 45 0.67 8.70 4.07
N ASP A 46 1.95 8.40 4.28
CA ASP A 46 3.03 8.96 3.45
C ASP A 46 3.15 8.20 2.12
N ARG A 47 3.20 6.87 2.22
CA ARG A 47 3.38 5.95 1.08
C ARG A 47 2.58 4.67 1.28
N ILE A 48 2.21 4.04 0.16
CA ILE A 48 1.57 2.73 0.09
C ILE A 48 2.40 1.87 -0.85
N VAL A 49 3.16 0.93 -0.31
CA VAL A 49 3.97 -0.02 -1.10
C VAL A 49 3.18 -1.30 -1.26
N VAL A 50 2.95 -1.72 -2.50
CA VAL A 50 2.20 -2.94 -2.82
C VAL A 50 3.08 -3.85 -3.67
N GLY A 51 3.31 -5.07 -3.21
CA GLY A 51 4.06 -6.06 -3.97
C GLY A 51 4.05 -7.44 -3.35
N PRO A 52 4.57 -8.46 -4.04
CA PRO A 52 5.04 -8.39 -5.43
C PRO A 52 3.88 -8.19 -6.42
N SER A 53 4.06 -7.32 -7.41
CA SER A 53 3.04 -7.00 -8.40
C SER A 53 2.98 -8.07 -9.49
N GLY A 54 2.10 -9.05 -9.31
CA GLY A 54 1.70 -9.97 -10.37
C GLY A 54 0.76 -9.33 -11.41
N MET A 55 0.33 -10.12 -12.38
CA MET A 55 -0.63 -9.69 -13.42
C MET A 55 -1.93 -9.17 -12.82
N VAL A 56 -2.47 -9.88 -11.82
CA VAL A 56 -3.73 -9.50 -11.14
C VAL A 56 -3.58 -8.16 -10.42
N VAL A 57 -2.55 -8.00 -9.60
CA VAL A 57 -2.28 -6.78 -8.84
C VAL A 57 -2.12 -5.57 -9.78
N SER A 58 -1.39 -5.75 -10.87
CA SER A 58 -1.19 -4.70 -11.88
C SER A 58 -2.49 -4.31 -12.58
N ALA A 59 -3.34 -5.29 -12.91
CA ALA A 59 -4.64 -5.03 -13.53
C ALA A 59 -5.63 -4.38 -12.55
N ALA A 60 -5.68 -4.86 -11.31
CA ALA A 60 -6.45 -4.26 -10.22
C ALA A 60 -6.04 -2.80 -9.99
N TRP A 61 -4.73 -2.51 -9.99
CA TRP A 61 -4.24 -1.13 -9.85
C TRP A 61 -4.71 -0.22 -10.99
N LYS A 62 -4.73 -0.68 -12.25
CA LYS A 62 -5.26 0.11 -13.37
C LYS A 62 -6.72 0.54 -13.13
N PHE A 63 -7.53 -0.35 -12.58
CA PHE A 63 -8.91 -0.03 -12.20
C PHE A 63 -8.96 0.94 -11.01
N VAL A 64 -8.24 0.62 -9.94
CA VAL A 64 -8.19 1.41 -8.69
C VAL A 64 -7.68 2.83 -8.93
N ARG A 65 -6.69 3.00 -9.81
CA ARG A 65 -6.12 4.30 -10.20
C ARG A 65 -7.17 5.26 -10.76
N GLY A 66 -8.26 4.76 -11.35
CA GLY A 66 -9.38 5.60 -11.80
C GLY A 66 -10.26 6.12 -10.66
N LEU A 67 -10.18 5.53 -9.47
CA LEU A 67 -11.06 5.78 -8.33
C LEU A 67 -10.42 6.61 -7.21
N VAL A 68 -9.09 6.75 -7.23
CA VAL A 68 -8.31 7.50 -6.23
C VAL A 68 -7.97 8.91 -6.71
N SER A 69 -7.78 9.84 -5.77
CA SER A 69 -7.32 11.21 -6.08
C SER A 69 -5.85 11.22 -6.54
N GLU A 70 -5.43 12.25 -7.28
CA GLU A 70 -4.03 12.38 -7.74
C GLU A 70 -3.01 12.34 -6.59
N ASN A 71 -3.33 12.98 -5.46
CA ASN A 71 -2.49 12.93 -4.26
C ASN A 71 -2.27 11.48 -3.80
N LEU A 72 -3.35 10.69 -3.69
CA LEU A 72 -3.23 9.30 -3.26
C LEU A 72 -2.52 8.44 -4.33
N LYS A 73 -2.72 8.70 -5.62
CA LYS A 73 -2.00 8.00 -6.71
C LYS A 73 -0.48 8.15 -6.59
N GLN A 74 0.00 9.33 -6.20
CA GLN A 74 1.43 9.60 -6.04
C GLN A 74 2.05 8.87 -4.85
N LYS A 75 1.21 8.44 -3.88
CA LYS A 75 1.66 7.69 -2.70
C LYS A 75 1.77 6.19 -2.96
N PHE A 76 1.09 5.67 -3.98
CA PHE A 76 1.14 4.25 -4.34
C PHE A 76 2.44 3.91 -5.09
N HIS A 77 3.16 2.93 -4.57
CA HIS A 77 4.33 2.32 -5.18
C HIS A 77 4.05 0.85 -5.43
N ILE A 78 3.66 0.52 -6.67
CA ILE A 78 3.35 -0.86 -7.09
C ILE A 78 4.63 -1.47 -7.67
N THR A 79 5.11 -2.58 -7.10
CA THR A 79 6.43 -3.12 -7.44
C THR A 79 6.48 -4.64 -7.43
N SER A 80 7.29 -5.19 -8.33
CA SER A 80 7.63 -6.62 -8.39
C SER A 80 8.76 -7.01 -7.43
N THR A 81 9.50 -6.03 -6.91
CA THR A 81 10.67 -6.22 -6.02
C THR A 81 10.51 -5.50 -4.69
N PRO A 82 9.42 -5.75 -3.95
CA PRO A 82 9.05 -4.92 -2.79
C PRO A 82 10.09 -4.93 -1.67
N ALA A 83 10.79 -6.05 -1.42
CA ALA A 83 11.83 -6.12 -0.40
C ALA A 83 13.03 -5.21 -0.70
N ALA A 84 13.40 -5.03 -1.97
CA ALA A 84 14.46 -4.11 -2.37
C ALA A 84 13.97 -2.66 -2.30
N ASP A 85 12.74 -2.41 -2.75
CA ASP A 85 12.19 -1.06 -2.81
C ASP A 85 11.88 -0.50 -1.41
N LEU A 86 11.48 -1.34 -0.46
CA LEU A 86 11.27 -0.90 0.93
C LEU A 86 12.53 -0.36 1.59
N GLN A 87 13.73 -0.81 1.19
CA GLN A 87 15.00 -0.31 1.74
C GLN A 87 15.24 1.17 1.38
N GLN A 88 14.50 1.72 0.41
CA GLN A 88 14.53 3.14 0.07
C GLN A 88 13.76 4.00 1.09
N PHE A 89 12.88 3.39 1.90
CA PHE A 89 11.95 4.09 2.78
C PHE A 89 12.04 3.66 4.25
N ILE A 90 12.54 2.45 4.51
CA ILE A 90 12.59 1.83 5.83
C ILE A 90 14.02 1.30 6.03
N ASP A 91 14.59 1.51 7.21
CA ASP A 91 15.87 0.91 7.59
C ASP A 91 15.77 -0.62 7.44
N PRO A 92 16.70 -1.29 6.74
CA PRO A 92 16.63 -2.72 6.50
C PRO A 92 16.41 -3.58 7.75
N LYS A 93 16.86 -3.14 8.93
CA LYS A 93 16.66 -3.86 10.19
C LYS A 93 15.21 -3.85 10.68
N ASP A 94 14.42 -2.87 10.24
CA ASP A 94 13.03 -2.66 10.65
C ASP A 94 12.03 -3.26 9.64
N ILE A 95 12.52 -3.75 8.49
CA ILE A 95 11.70 -4.46 7.50
C ILE A 95 11.37 -5.86 8.05
N PRO A 96 10.09 -6.23 8.26
CA PRO A 96 9.77 -7.50 8.87
C PRO A 96 10.17 -8.66 7.96
N HIS A 97 10.87 -9.65 8.52
CA HIS A 97 11.43 -10.76 7.76
C HIS A 97 10.41 -11.73 7.15
N HIS A 98 9.11 -11.59 7.44
CA HIS A 98 8.07 -12.47 6.92
C HIS A 98 7.32 -11.88 5.71
N VAL A 99 7.52 -10.60 5.41
CA VAL A 99 6.82 -9.95 4.28
C VAL A 99 7.48 -10.36 2.97
N PHE A 100 6.67 -10.67 1.96
CA PHE A 100 7.05 -11.04 0.59
C PHE A 100 7.82 -12.37 0.46
N LYS A 101 7.66 -13.29 1.42
CA LYS A 101 8.22 -14.64 1.34
C LYS A 101 7.16 -15.63 0.87
N ALA A 102 7.51 -16.43 -0.14
CA ALA A 102 6.71 -17.55 -0.65
C ALA A 102 6.77 -18.77 0.26
#